data_AF-A0A6J1X8I2-F1
#
_entry.id   AF-A0A6J1X8I2-F1
#
_cell.length_a   1.000
_cell.length_b   1.000
_cell.length_c   1.000
_cell.angle_alpha   90.00
_cell.angle_beta   90.00
_cell.angle_gamma   90.00
#
_symmetry.space_group_name_H-M   'P 1'
#
loop_
_entity.id
_entity.type
_entity.pdbx_description
1 polymer ?
#
loop_
_entity_poly.entity_id
_entity_poly.type
_entity_poly.pdbx_seq_one_letter_code
_entity_poly.pdbx_strand_id
1 'polypeptide(L)'
;MSRPQCMVWGALAVVLLVSRAVGVAPLRLRRRPAGWLITFSPYVYAYNVIIVSVIVSAGVVGLVLDLNMEPSRAVRMRTPTKRILWIVDFGTVLLSALVGAYEGPYRMNNMIEYLNELRKINKNTNIQSSKERVRMAILLISYFGFILVMALDIWTTRSHADRLNRDQLISNLYLSFSYTYMTLILLQSQFTVGAMAVHSTLKNLNNALETQTDNEGHFTSEQSKKTRETVRHIALSFSNFCHIVTEVTKCHEISLLLLLVFYGIHLVITPYYVSLAIQSPEEQSQAVFQMLLWCIVHFISLILLVEPCHWTQEEVNRTHILVSLLTDRASAADNLLNAELNQFYKHLTLNKVAFSPLGMFTMGRPLCATIVGILSTYLVIIFQFQTAADRVDGF
;
A
#
# COMPACT_ATOMS: atom_id res chain seq x y z
N MET A 1 11.40 17.76 -25.26
CA MET A 1 10.36 17.80 -24.21
C MET A 1 11.01 17.87 -22.84
N SER A 2 10.58 18.79 -21.98
CA SER A 2 11.06 18.87 -20.59
C SER A 2 10.60 17.64 -19.81
N ARG A 3 11.48 17.08 -18.96
CA ARG A 3 11.11 15.95 -18.10
C ARG A 3 10.08 16.41 -17.07
N PRO A 4 9.06 15.58 -16.75
CA PRO A 4 8.05 15.93 -15.76
C PRO A 4 8.71 16.16 -14.39
N GLN A 5 8.24 17.18 -13.67
CA GLN A 5 8.75 17.55 -12.34
C GLN A 5 7.58 17.87 -11.41
N CYS A 6 7.67 17.46 -10.15
CA CYS A 6 6.66 17.77 -9.13
C CYS A 6 7.34 18.22 -7.83
N MET A 7 6.68 19.04 -7.02
CA MET A 7 7.15 19.31 -5.66
C MET A 7 6.36 18.47 -4.66
N VAL A 8 7.08 17.84 -3.75
CA VAL A 8 6.51 17.00 -2.69
C VAL A 8 7.01 17.46 -1.31
N TRP A 9 6.23 17.19 -0.28
CA TRP A 9 6.53 17.50 1.11
C TRP A 9 5.96 16.42 2.04
N GLY A 10 6.18 16.58 3.35
CA GLY A 10 5.63 15.69 4.38
C GLY A 10 5.98 14.22 4.18
N ALA A 11 5.00 13.35 4.41
CA ALA A 11 5.16 11.90 4.33
C ALA A 11 5.63 11.41 2.96
N LEU A 12 5.12 12.01 1.87
CA LEU A 12 5.50 11.62 0.51
C LEU A 12 6.98 11.87 0.23
N ALA A 13 7.51 13.01 0.68
CA ALA A 13 8.92 13.31 0.52
C ALA A 13 9.82 12.32 1.27
N VAL A 14 9.44 11.93 2.49
CA VAL A 14 10.17 10.96 3.31
C VAL A 14 10.17 9.59 2.62
N VAL A 15 9.00 9.10 2.22
CA VAL A 15 8.86 7.80 1.53
C VAL A 15 9.72 7.76 0.27
N LEU A 16 9.70 8.81 -0.55
CA LEU A 16 10.49 8.85 -1.79
C LEU A 16 11.99 8.99 -1.55
N LEU A 17 12.40 9.66 -0.48
CA LEU A 17 13.81 9.76 -0.09
C LEU A 17 14.35 8.38 0.33
N VAL A 18 13.63 7.66 1.19
CA VAL A 18 14.01 6.30 1.62
C VAL A 18 13.95 5.32 0.45
N SER A 19 12.89 5.40 -0.36
CA SER A 19 12.72 4.59 -1.57
C SER A 19 13.87 4.75 -2.57
N ARG A 20 14.40 5.97 -2.70
CA ARG A 20 15.59 6.22 -3.53
C ARG A 20 16.83 5.53 -2.97
N ALA A 21 17.05 5.61 -1.65
CA ALA A 21 18.23 5.01 -1.03
C ALA A 21 18.22 3.48 -1.14
N VAL A 22 17.04 2.87 -1.02
CA VAL A 22 16.82 1.41 -1.05
C VAL A 22 16.66 0.85 -2.49
N GLY A 23 16.63 1.71 -3.51
CA GLY A 23 16.67 1.24 -4.91
C GLY A 23 15.31 1.04 -5.59
N VAL A 24 14.22 1.53 -5.02
CA VAL A 24 12.85 1.41 -5.59
C VAL A 24 12.23 2.74 -6.04
N ALA A 25 12.98 3.85 -6.03
CA ALA A 25 12.54 5.10 -6.63
C ALA A 25 13.69 5.78 -7.42
N PRO A 26 13.72 5.69 -8.76
CA PRO A 26 14.76 6.31 -9.59
C PRO A 26 14.62 7.84 -9.73
N LEU A 27 14.57 8.53 -8.59
CA LEU A 27 14.31 9.95 -8.50
C LEU A 27 15.57 10.75 -8.15
N ARG A 28 15.70 11.94 -8.74
CA ARG A 28 16.57 13.01 -8.29
C ARG A 28 15.73 13.98 -7.47
N LEU A 29 16.06 14.09 -6.18
CA LEU A 29 15.44 15.03 -5.25
C LEU A 29 16.33 16.27 -5.09
N ARG A 30 15.75 17.46 -5.27
CA ARG A 30 16.42 18.75 -5.02
C ARG A 30 15.65 19.52 -3.96
N ARG A 31 16.31 19.89 -2.87
CA ARG A 31 15.70 20.71 -1.81
C ARG A 31 15.43 22.12 -2.34
N ARG A 32 14.23 22.63 -2.10
CA ARG A 32 13.77 23.99 -2.41
C ARG A 32 13.08 24.55 -1.15
N PRO A 33 12.89 25.89 -1.05
CA PRO A 33 12.26 26.50 0.13
C PRO A 33 10.86 25.95 0.43
N ALA A 34 10.09 25.64 -0.61
CA ALA A 34 8.73 25.13 -0.50
C ALA A 34 8.61 23.58 -0.40
N GLY A 35 9.73 22.84 -0.37
CA GLY A 35 9.72 21.37 -0.30
C GLY A 35 10.79 20.71 -1.19
N TRP A 36 10.52 19.49 -1.63
CA TRP A 36 11.44 18.71 -2.46
C TRP A 36 10.96 18.65 -3.91
N LEU A 37 11.78 19.12 -4.85
CA LEU A 37 11.53 18.96 -6.27
C LEU A 37 11.99 17.55 -6.71
N ILE A 38 11.06 16.74 -7.20
CA ILE A 38 11.32 15.39 -7.69
C ILE A 38 11.32 15.35 -9.21
N THR A 39 12.29 14.63 -9.76
CA THR A 39 12.46 14.43 -11.22
C THR A 39 13.04 13.05 -11.48
N PHE A 40 12.66 12.41 -12.58
CA PHE A 40 13.27 11.12 -12.96
C PHE A 40 14.76 11.26 -13.31
N SER A 41 15.56 10.28 -12.87
CA SER A 41 17.00 10.25 -13.10
C SER A 41 17.47 8.89 -13.63
N PRO A 42 17.93 8.79 -14.90
CA PRO A 42 18.39 7.53 -15.49
C PRO A 42 19.62 6.96 -14.78
N TYR A 43 20.49 7.81 -14.24
CA TYR A 43 21.65 7.37 -13.45
C TYR A 43 21.25 6.70 -12.13
N VAL A 44 20.17 7.20 -11.49
CA VAL A 44 19.65 6.57 -10.27
C VAL A 44 18.92 5.28 -10.62
N TYR A 45 18.25 5.23 -11.78
CA TYR A 45 17.67 3.99 -12.29
C TYR A 45 18.72 2.90 -12.54
N ALA A 46 19.84 3.22 -13.21
CA ALA A 46 20.92 2.26 -13.39
C ALA A 46 21.46 1.75 -12.04
N TYR A 47 21.69 2.64 -11.07
CA TYR A 47 22.06 2.26 -9.71
C TYR A 47 21.02 1.32 -9.07
N ASN A 48 19.73 1.68 -9.13
CA ASN A 48 18.63 0.90 -8.57
C ASN A 48 18.55 -0.53 -9.14
N VAL A 49 18.69 -0.66 -10.47
CA VAL A 49 18.68 -1.97 -11.12
C VAL A 49 19.89 -2.80 -10.69
N ILE A 50 21.08 -2.20 -10.64
CA ILE A 50 22.31 -2.91 -10.23
C ILE A 50 22.21 -3.37 -8.78
N ILE A 51 21.91 -2.46 -7.83
CA ILE A 51 21.87 -2.77 -6.40
C ILE A 51 20.82 -3.86 -6.10
N VAL A 52 19.60 -3.73 -6.66
CA VAL A 52 18.54 -4.71 -6.42
C VAL A 52 18.87 -6.04 -7.08
N SER A 53 19.42 -6.05 -8.31
CA SER A 53 19.80 -7.30 -8.97
C SER A 53 20.90 -8.05 -8.19
N VAL A 54 21.93 -7.34 -7.71
CA VAL A 54 23.00 -7.95 -6.90
C VAL A 54 22.44 -8.53 -5.60
N ILE A 55 21.57 -7.80 -4.91
CA ILE A 55 20.97 -8.26 -3.66
C ILE A 55 20.06 -9.47 -3.90
N VAL A 56 19.23 -9.44 -4.94
CA VAL A 56 18.39 -10.57 -5.33
C VAL A 56 19.24 -11.79 -5.68
N SER A 57 20.33 -11.62 -6.44
CA SER A 57 21.26 -12.71 -6.75
C SER A 57 21.90 -13.29 -5.49
N ALA A 58 22.32 -12.45 -4.53
CA ALA A 58 22.83 -12.92 -3.24
C ALA A 58 21.77 -13.71 -2.46
N GLY A 59 20.51 -13.29 -2.50
CA GLY A 59 19.39 -14.01 -1.89
C GLY A 59 19.13 -15.36 -2.55
N VAL A 60 19.15 -15.43 -3.88
CA VAL A 60 19.02 -16.70 -4.62
C VAL A 60 20.17 -17.64 -4.27
N VAL A 61 21.42 -17.16 -4.23
CA VAL A 61 22.57 -17.97 -3.82
C VAL A 61 22.39 -18.49 -2.39
N GLY A 62 21.97 -17.63 -1.46
CA GLY A 62 21.67 -18.02 -0.08
C GLY A 62 20.60 -19.11 0.01
N LEU A 63 19.51 -18.97 -0.74
CA LEU A 63 18.43 -19.95 -0.80
C LEU A 63 18.92 -21.30 -1.38
N VAL A 64 19.65 -21.27 -2.50
CA VAL A 64 20.17 -22.49 -3.13
C VAL A 64 21.14 -23.23 -2.22
N LEU A 65 22.03 -22.50 -1.52
CA LEU A 65 22.93 -23.11 -0.55
C LEU A 65 22.17 -23.78 0.61
N ASP A 66 21.17 -23.10 1.17
CA ASP A 66 20.35 -23.65 2.28
C ASP A 66 19.46 -24.84 1.82
N LEU A 67 19.03 -24.87 0.55
CA LEU A 67 18.30 -25.99 -0.04
C LEU A 67 19.19 -27.23 -0.28
N ASN A 68 20.47 -27.03 -0.53
CA ASN A 68 21.43 -28.13 -0.74
C ASN A 68 22.02 -28.66 0.58
N MET A 69 21.76 -28.00 1.71
CA MET A 69 22.19 -28.47 3.02
C MET A 69 21.29 -29.57 3.58
N GLU A 70 21.89 -30.41 4.43
CA GLU A 70 21.17 -31.38 5.26
C GLU A 70 20.14 -30.66 6.15
N PRO A 71 18.92 -31.22 6.33
CA PRO A 71 17.85 -30.57 7.09
C PRO A 71 18.21 -30.18 8.54
N SER A 72 19.13 -30.91 9.18
CA SER A 72 19.65 -30.62 10.53
C SER A 72 20.47 -29.32 10.58
N ARG A 73 21.22 -29.04 9.52
CA ARG A 73 22.10 -27.87 9.37
C ARG A 73 21.41 -26.68 8.71
N ALA A 74 20.30 -26.91 8.02
CA ALA A 74 19.51 -25.85 7.38
C ALA A 74 19.06 -24.77 8.38
N VAL A 75 19.16 -23.51 7.98
CA VAL A 75 18.89 -22.37 8.85
C VAL A 75 17.39 -22.21 9.07
N ARG A 76 16.60 -22.17 7.99
CA ARG A 76 15.14 -21.94 8.03
C ARG A 76 14.28 -23.13 7.59
N MET A 77 14.83 -24.09 6.83
CA MET A 77 14.05 -25.12 6.11
C MET A 77 14.26 -26.55 6.63
N ARG A 78 13.76 -26.86 7.84
CA ARG A 78 13.96 -28.18 8.48
C ARG A 78 13.01 -29.29 8.03
N THR A 79 11.82 -28.96 7.52
CA THR A 79 10.81 -29.95 7.08
C THR A 79 10.43 -29.72 5.61
N PRO A 80 9.97 -30.74 4.87
CA PRO A 80 9.56 -30.59 3.47
C PRO A 80 8.49 -29.49 3.29
N THR A 81 7.51 -29.43 4.18
CA THR A 81 6.47 -28.38 4.18
C THR A 81 7.06 -26.99 4.42
N LYS A 82 7.96 -26.83 5.39
CA LYS A 82 8.69 -25.57 5.62
C LYS A 82 9.52 -25.15 4.41
N ARG A 83 10.09 -26.11 3.69
CA ARG A 83 10.92 -25.88 2.49
C ARG A 83 10.09 -25.30 1.35
N ILE A 84 8.94 -25.89 1.03
CA ILE A 84 8.04 -25.39 -0.02
C ILE A 84 7.51 -23.99 0.32
N LEU A 85 6.99 -23.83 1.53
CA LEU A 85 6.45 -22.54 1.98
C LEU A 85 7.50 -21.43 1.97
N TRP A 86 8.72 -21.74 2.40
CA TRP A 86 9.83 -20.79 2.36
C TRP A 86 10.25 -20.42 0.93
N ILE A 87 10.32 -21.37 0.00
CA ILE A 87 10.63 -21.09 -1.41
C ILE A 87 9.59 -20.14 -2.02
N VAL A 88 8.30 -20.39 -1.76
CA VAL A 88 7.20 -19.55 -2.29
C VAL A 88 7.25 -18.15 -1.70
N ASP A 89 7.42 -18.02 -0.38
CA ASP A 89 7.56 -16.75 0.30
C ASP A 89 8.77 -15.96 -0.23
N PHE A 90 9.94 -16.58 -0.20
CA PHE A 90 11.19 -16.00 -0.67
C PHE A 90 11.10 -15.55 -2.12
N GLY A 91 10.57 -16.41 -2.99
CA GLY A 91 10.37 -16.09 -4.41
C GLY A 91 9.45 -14.89 -4.61
N THR A 92 8.36 -14.79 -3.85
CA THR A 92 7.41 -13.67 -3.93
C THR A 92 8.06 -12.34 -3.52
N VAL A 93 8.85 -12.35 -2.45
CA VAL A 93 9.58 -11.15 -1.99
C VAL A 93 10.64 -10.70 -3.00
N LEU A 94 11.43 -11.64 -3.53
CA LEU A 94 12.45 -11.33 -4.54
C LEU A 94 11.82 -10.80 -5.83
N LEU A 95 10.73 -11.43 -6.30
CA LEU A 95 10.01 -11.00 -7.49
C LEU A 95 9.44 -9.58 -7.31
N SER A 96 8.86 -9.30 -6.13
CA SER A 96 8.36 -7.95 -5.79
C SER A 96 9.47 -6.90 -5.83
N ALA A 97 10.66 -7.22 -5.32
CA ALA A 97 11.82 -6.32 -5.37
C ALA A 97 12.26 -6.04 -6.81
N LEU A 98 12.32 -7.07 -7.66
CA LEU A 98 12.66 -6.93 -9.09
C LEU A 98 11.63 -6.07 -9.81
N VAL A 99 10.34 -6.41 -9.72
CA VAL A 99 9.25 -5.61 -10.30
C VAL A 99 9.35 -4.15 -9.82
N GLY A 100 9.57 -3.95 -8.52
CA GLY A 100 9.78 -2.64 -7.91
C GLY A 100 10.89 -1.83 -8.55
N ALA A 101 12.06 -2.44 -8.79
CA ALA A 101 13.21 -1.77 -9.38
C ALA A 101 13.04 -1.52 -10.89
N TYR A 102 12.62 -2.54 -11.64
CA TYR A 102 12.53 -2.50 -13.10
C TYR A 102 11.38 -1.63 -13.60
N GLU A 103 10.21 -1.65 -12.94
CA GLU A 103 9.08 -0.75 -13.25
C GLU A 103 9.28 0.67 -12.71
N GLY A 104 10.37 0.93 -11.99
CA GLY A 104 10.67 2.21 -11.38
C GLY A 104 10.50 3.43 -12.31
N PRO A 105 10.97 3.43 -13.57
CA PRO A 105 10.80 4.55 -14.48
C PRO A 105 9.33 4.82 -14.83
N TYR A 106 8.58 3.78 -15.19
CA TYR A 106 7.15 3.88 -15.52
C TYR A 106 6.36 4.40 -14.32
N ARG A 107 6.51 3.72 -13.16
CA ARG A 107 5.82 4.08 -11.92
C ARG A 107 6.12 5.50 -11.47
N MET A 108 7.39 5.92 -11.46
CA MET A 108 7.75 7.25 -10.98
C MET A 108 7.35 8.38 -11.94
N ASN A 109 7.42 8.18 -13.26
CA ASN A 109 7.00 9.20 -14.22
C ASN A 109 5.50 9.47 -14.12
N ASN A 110 4.69 8.42 -14.13
CA ASN A 110 3.25 8.54 -14.00
C ASN A 110 2.86 9.08 -12.61
N MET A 111 3.61 8.72 -11.56
CA MET A 111 3.45 9.32 -10.23
C MET A 111 3.66 10.82 -10.22
N ILE A 112 4.73 11.31 -10.85
CA ILE A 112 4.99 12.75 -10.95
C ILE A 112 3.84 13.45 -11.69
N GLU A 113 3.33 12.83 -12.76
CA GLU A 113 2.23 13.37 -13.56
C GLU A 113 0.92 13.47 -12.77
N TYR A 114 0.46 12.37 -12.16
CA TYR A 114 -0.80 12.43 -11.42
C TYR A 114 -0.71 13.33 -10.18
N LEU A 115 0.45 13.40 -9.50
CA LEU A 115 0.63 14.30 -8.36
C LEU A 115 0.56 15.77 -8.78
N ASN A 116 1.05 16.11 -9.98
CA ASN A 116 0.89 17.45 -10.53
C ASN A 116 -0.58 17.77 -10.82
N GLU A 117 -1.34 16.82 -11.37
CA GLU A 117 -2.78 17.00 -11.61
C GLU A 117 -3.55 17.17 -10.30
N LEU A 118 -3.30 16.34 -9.27
CA LEU A 118 -3.88 16.52 -7.95
C LEU A 118 -3.55 17.88 -7.34
N ARG A 119 -2.33 18.39 -7.58
CA ARG A 119 -1.93 19.71 -7.11
C ARG A 119 -2.66 20.84 -7.84
N LYS A 120 -2.87 20.71 -9.15
CA LYS A 120 -3.67 21.68 -9.92
C LYS A 120 -5.09 21.75 -9.37
N ILE A 121 -5.70 20.61 -9.04
CA ILE A 121 -7.02 20.55 -8.40
C ILE A 121 -7.00 21.24 -7.03
N ASN A 122 -6.06 20.87 -6.14
CA ASN A 122 -5.99 21.41 -4.78
C ASN A 122 -5.63 22.90 -4.70
N LYS A 123 -4.84 23.44 -5.64
CA LYS A 123 -4.51 24.87 -5.67
C LYS A 123 -5.76 25.73 -5.85
N ASN A 124 -6.73 25.21 -6.58
CA ASN A 124 -7.97 25.93 -6.88
C ASN A 124 -8.93 25.97 -5.69
N THR A 125 -8.79 25.06 -4.72
CA THR A 125 -9.71 24.94 -3.57
C THR A 125 -9.21 25.63 -2.30
N ASN A 126 -8.05 26.29 -2.31
CA ASN A 126 -7.46 27.11 -1.23
C ASN A 126 -7.60 26.60 0.22
N ILE A 127 -7.56 25.28 0.43
CA ILE A 127 -7.72 24.66 1.76
C ILE A 127 -6.46 23.86 2.09
N GLN A 128 -5.79 24.23 3.17
CA GLN A 128 -4.57 23.58 3.65
C GLN A 128 -4.94 22.42 4.59
N SER A 129 -4.58 21.20 4.20
CA SER A 129 -4.90 19.96 4.93
C SER A 129 -4.25 19.92 6.33
N SER A 130 -5.05 20.12 7.38
CA SER A 130 -4.61 20.09 8.80
C SER A 130 -4.19 18.69 9.28
N LYS A 131 -4.58 17.62 8.59
CA LYS A 131 -4.35 16.22 9.02
C LYS A 131 -3.08 15.57 8.48
N GLU A 132 -2.24 16.31 7.74
CA GLU A 132 -1.02 15.76 7.12
C GLU A 132 -0.01 15.23 8.17
N ARG A 133 0.11 15.89 9.33
CA ARG A 133 1.01 15.48 10.41
C ARG A 133 0.64 14.14 11.04
N VAL A 134 -0.65 13.88 11.25
CA VAL A 134 -1.13 12.61 11.83
C VAL A 134 -0.86 11.45 10.87
N ARG A 135 -1.10 11.65 9.58
CA ARG A 135 -0.81 10.64 8.54
C ARG A 135 0.67 10.29 8.47
N MET A 136 1.52 11.31 8.54
CA MET A 136 2.97 11.13 8.62
C MET A 136 3.37 10.36 9.87
N ALA A 137 2.80 10.67 11.03
CA ALA A 137 3.08 9.95 12.27
C ALA A 137 2.70 8.47 12.19
N ILE A 138 1.50 8.14 11.66
CA ILE A 138 1.05 6.75 11.48
C ILE A 138 2.03 5.97 10.60
N LEU A 139 2.44 6.54 9.47
CA LEU A 139 3.40 5.89 8.57
C LEU A 139 4.75 5.67 9.25
N LEU A 140 5.29 6.69 9.92
CA LEU A 140 6.56 6.58 10.63
C LEU A 140 6.52 5.53 11.76
N ILE A 141 5.43 5.46 12.52
CA ILE A 141 5.22 4.44 13.55
C ILE A 141 5.17 3.06 12.93
N SER A 142 4.45 2.88 11.82
CA SER A 142 4.38 1.59 11.12
C SER A 142 5.75 1.15 10.58
N TYR A 143 6.54 2.09 10.04
CA TYR A 143 7.91 1.84 9.59
C TYR A 143 8.84 1.46 10.74
N PHE A 144 8.75 2.19 11.85
CA PHE A 144 9.54 1.90 13.03
C PHE A 144 9.23 0.52 13.60
N GLY A 145 7.93 0.19 13.73
CA GLY A 145 7.47 -1.13 14.13
C GLY A 145 8.04 -2.21 13.22
N PHE A 146 7.90 -2.04 11.90
CA PHE A 146 8.44 -2.98 10.91
C PHE A 146 9.95 -3.19 11.04
N ILE A 147 10.73 -2.11 11.14
CA ILE A 147 12.19 -2.16 11.31
C ILE A 147 12.55 -2.90 12.60
N LEU A 148 11.81 -2.68 13.69
CA LEU A 148 12.02 -3.37 14.95
C LEU A 148 11.78 -4.88 14.82
N VAL A 149 10.67 -5.30 14.19
CA VAL A 149 10.39 -6.73 13.96
C VAL A 149 11.47 -7.38 13.10
N MET A 150 11.90 -6.70 12.03
CA MET A 150 13.01 -7.15 11.17
C MET A 150 14.33 -7.27 11.93
N ALA A 151 14.67 -6.30 12.78
CA ALA A 151 15.88 -6.34 13.58
C ALA A 151 15.87 -7.52 14.58
N LEU A 152 14.71 -7.76 15.21
CA LEU A 152 14.50 -8.93 16.06
C LEU A 152 14.62 -10.23 15.24
N ASP A 153 14.12 -10.27 14.01
CA ASP A 153 14.20 -11.45 13.13
C ASP A 153 15.65 -11.79 12.76
N ILE A 154 16.44 -10.79 12.41
CA ILE A 154 17.86 -10.93 12.10
C ILE A 154 18.63 -11.37 13.34
N TRP A 155 18.37 -10.73 14.48
CA TRP A 155 19.04 -11.05 15.75
C TRP A 155 18.73 -12.47 16.22
N THR A 156 17.46 -12.89 16.15
CA THR A 156 17.05 -14.26 16.48
C THR A 156 17.68 -15.26 15.52
N THR A 157 17.62 -15.04 14.21
CA THR A 157 18.22 -15.95 13.22
C THR A 157 19.73 -16.10 13.44
N ARG A 158 20.46 -15.01 13.71
CA ARG A 158 21.90 -15.04 13.97
C ARG A 158 22.27 -15.71 15.28
N SER A 159 21.60 -15.35 16.38
CA SER A 159 21.85 -15.98 17.68
C SER A 159 21.59 -17.49 17.65
N HIS A 160 20.58 -17.96 16.91
CA HIS A 160 20.35 -19.39 16.69
C HIS A 160 21.43 -20.03 15.80
N ALA A 161 21.94 -19.31 14.80
CA ALA A 161 23.03 -19.79 13.96
C ALA A 161 24.32 -19.98 14.76
N ASP A 162 24.67 -19.02 15.61
CA ASP A 162 25.88 -19.06 16.44
C ASP A 162 25.79 -20.15 17.52
N ARG A 163 24.64 -20.29 18.20
CA ARG A 163 24.44 -21.31 19.24
C ARG A 163 24.52 -22.74 18.69
N LEU A 164 24.15 -22.94 17.44
CA LEU A 164 24.07 -24.27 16.79
C LEU A 164 25.24 -24.53 15.83
N ASN A 165 26.30 -23.71 15.85
CA ASN A 165 27.45 -23.80 14.93
C ASN A 165 27.04 -23.95 13.46
N ARG A 166 26.04 -23.18 13.04
CA ARG A 166 25.52 -23.20 11.66
C ARG A 166 26.38 -22.36 10.74
N ASP A 167 26.19 -22.54 9.43
CA ASP A 167 26.94 -21.82 8.43
C ASP A 167 26.62 -20.32 8.46
N GLN A 168 27.60 -19.53 8.92
CA GLN A 168 27.50 -18.08 9.03
C GLN A 168 27.41 -17.40 7.66
N LEU A 169 27.92 -18.02 6.59
CA LEU A 169 27.79 -17.51 5.23
C LEU A 169 26.33 -17.47 4.82
N ILE A 170 25.59 -18.56 5.04
CA ILE A 170 24.15 -18.64 4.70
C ILE A 170 23.35 -17.63 5.54
N SER A 171 23.62 -17.54 6.84
CA SER A 171 22.98 -16.57 7.73
C SER A 171 23.19 -15.12 7.25
N ASN A 172 24.40 -14.80 6.76
CA ASN A 172 24.70 -13.48 6.21
C ASN A 172 24.05 -13.25 4.83
N LEU A 173 23.99 -14.26 3.97
CA LEU A 173 23.29 -14.18 2.69
C LEU A 173 21.80 -13.91 2.90
N TYR A 174 21.19 -14.39 3.99
CA TYR A 174 19.80 -14.07 4.35
C TYR A 174 19.56 -12.60 4.73
N LEU A 175 20.60 -11.77 4.95
CA LEU A 175 20.40 -10.32 5.05
C LEU A 175 19.89 -9.70 3.75
N SER A 176 20.18 -10.33 2.61
CA SER A 176 19.63 -9.92 1.31
C SER A 176 18.10 -10.03 1.30
N PHE A 177 17.54 -11.08 1.92
CA PHE A 177 16.10 -11.25 2.08
C PHE A 177 15.49 -10.09 2.87
N SER A 178 16.11 -9.76 4.01
CA SER A 178 15.71 -8.61 4.83
C SER A 178 15.72 -7.31 4.05
N TYR A 179 16.72 -7.11 3.19
CA TYR A 179 16.77 -5.95 2.31
C TYR A 179 15.65 -5.97 1.26
N THR A 180 15.44 -7.09 0.57
CA THR A 180 14.35 -7.21 -0.42
C THR A 180 12.99 -7.01 0.21
N TYR A 181 12.81 -7.42 1.46
CA TYR A 181 11.60 -7.13 2.22
C TYR A 181 11.41 -5.62 2.44
N MET A 182 12.47 -4.87 2.77
CA MET A 182 12.39 -3.39 2.85
C MET A 182 11.91 -2.76 1.55
N THR A 183 12.31 -3.32 0.39
CA THR A 183 11.82 -2.85 -0.91
C THR A 183 10.29 -3.01 -1.03
N LEU A 184 9.73 -4.13 -0.57
CA LEU A 184 8.30 -4.45 -0.61
C LEU A 184 7.48 -3.45 0.22
N ILE A 185 7.91 -3.16 1.45
CA ILE A 185 7.25 -2.15 2.31
C ILE A 185 7.32 -0.74 1.71
N LEU A 186 8.41 -0.42 1.01
CA LEU A 186 8.53 0.88 0.32
C LEU A 186 7.64 0.97 -0.92
N LEU A 187 7.42 -0.14 -1.64
CA LEU A 187 6.44 -0.17 -2.74
C LEU A 187 5.01 0.02 -2.22
N GLN A 188 4.66 -0.67 -1.13
CA GLN A 188 3.39 -0.50 -0.44
C GLN A 188 3.16 0.97 -0.05
N SER A 189 4.15 1.61 0.58
CA SER A 189 3.98 2.99 1.05
C SER A 189 3.92 4.03 -0.08
N GLN A 190 4.62 3.81 -1.20
CA GLN A 190 4.49 4.66 -2.39
C GLN A 190 3.04 4.69 -2.86
N PHE A 191 2.40 3.52 -2.96
CA PHE A 191 0.99 3.40 -3.28
C PHE A 191 0.10 4.05 -2.20
N THR A 192 0.28 3.67 -0.92
CA THR A 192 -0.54 4.17 0.19
C THR A 192 -0.53 5.70 0.26
N VAL A 193 0.64 6.34 0.12
CA VAL A 193 0.71 7.81 0.14
C VAL A 193 0.08 8.43 -1.11
N GLY A 194 0.22 7.79 -2.28
CA GLY A 194 -0.48 8.18 -3.51
C GLY A 194 -2.00 8.15 -3.35
N ALA A 195 -2.55 7.03 -2.88
CA ALA A 195 -3.98 6.86 -2.61
C ALA A 195 -4.47 7.84 -1.53
N MET A 196 -3.66 8.13 -0.52
CA MET A 196 -3.97 9.15 0.50
C MET A 196 -4.01 10.57 -0.06
N ALA A 197 -3.15 10.90 -1.04
CA ALA A 197 -3.19 12.19 -1.74
C ALA A 197 -4.46 12.33 -2.59
N VAL A 198 -4.88 11.24 -3.24
CA VAL A 198 -6.16 11.15 -3.96
C VAL A 198 -7.33 11.40 -2.99
N HIS A 199 -7.43 10.62 -1.91
CA HIS A 199 -8.48 10.80 -0.89
C HIS A 199 -8.53 12.25 -0.37
N SER A 200 -7.37 12.83 -0.04
CA SER A 200 -7.30 14.21 0.46
C SER A 200 -7.82 15.24 -0.54
N THR A 201 -7.57 15.02 -1.83
CA THR A 201 -8.01 15.92 -2.89
C THR A 201 -9.53 15.89 -3.05
N LEU A 202 -10.12 14.69 -3.05
CA LEU A 202 -11.58 14.56 -3.10
C LEU A 202 -12.25 15.15 -1.86
N LYS A 203 -11.67 14.91 -0.68
CA LYS A 203 -12.16 15.50 0.56
C LYS A 203 -12.18 17.03 0.51
N ASN A 204 -11.15 17.65 -0.07
CA ASN A 204 -11.10 19.10 -0.23
C ASN A 204 -12.20 19.60 -1.19
N LEU A 205 -12.45 18.88 -2.28
CA LEU A 205 -13.56 19.19 -3.20
C LEU A 205 -14.91 19.08 -2.49
N ASN A 206 -15.11 18.02 -1.70
CA ASN A 206 -16.34 17.85 -0.93
C ASN A 206 -16.55 18.91 0.14
N ASN A 207 -15.48 19.32 0.85
CA ASN A 207 -15.58 20.42 1.80
C ASN A 207 -15.96 21.74 1.08
N ALA A 208 -15.43 21.98 -0.13
CA ALA A 208 -15.84 23.14 -0.93
C ALA A 208 -17.33 23.07 -1.33
N LEU A 209 -17.85 21.89 -1.70
CA LEU A 209 -19.29 21.69 -1.94
C LEU A 209 -20.12 21.89 -0.68
N GLU A 210 -19.66 21.39 0.46
CA GLU A 210 -20.35 21.48 1.75
C GLU A 210 -20.52 22.95 2.20
N THR A 211 -19.52 23.81 1.97
CA THR A 211 -19.69 25.25 2.22
C THR A 211 -20.80 25.89 1.37
N GLN A 212 -21.16 25.29 0.23
CA GLN A 212 -22.30 25.73 -0.56
C GLN A 212 -23.62 25.17 -0.02
N THR A 213 -23.62 23.98 0.59
CA THR A 213 -24.80 23.42 1.24
C THR A 213 -25.12 24.11 2.57
N ASP A 214 -24.16 24.59 3.34
CA ASP A 214 -24.45 25.07 4.71
C ASP A 214 -25.07 26.48 4.79
N ASN A 215 -25.19 27.20 3.67
CA ASN A 215 -25.85 28.50 3.68
C ASN A 215 -27.39 28.30 3.72
N GLU A 216 -27.99 28.43 4.92
CA GLU A 216 -29.40 28.12 5.24
C GLU A 216 -30.47 29.08 4.64
N GLY A 217 -30.14 29.85 3.59
CA GLY A 217 -31.09 30.77 2.94
C GLY A 217 -31.52 30.31 1.54
N HIS A 218 -32.71 30.72 1.09
CA HIS A 218 -33.09 30.61 -0.32
C HIS A 218 -32.03 31.35 -1.16
N PHE A 219 -31.42 30.68 -2.15
CA PHE A 219 -30.34 31.26 -2.95
C PHE A 219 -30.74 32.64 -3.50
N THR A 220 -30.07 33.68 -3.05
CA THR A 220 -30.12 34.98 -3.74
C THR A 220 -29.49 34.81 -5.13
N SER A 221 -29.84 35.67 -6.09
CA SER A 221 -29.31 35.62 -7.46
C SER A 221 -27.77 35.59 -7.52
N GLU A 222 -27.12 36.35 -6.63
CA GLU A 222 -25.65 36.40 -6.53
C GLU A 222 -25.05 35.10 -5.93
N GLN A 223 -25.71 34.54 -4.92
CA GLN A 223 -25.29 33.29 -4.29
C GLN A 223 -25.48 32.08 -5.23
N SER A 224 -26.60 32.03 -5.95
CA SER A 224 -26.85 31.04 -7.00
C SER A 224 -25.74 31.06 -8.06
N LYS A 225 -25.32 32.25 -8.53
CA LYS A 225 -24.23 32.38 -9.49
C LYS A 225 -22.91 31.82 -8.95
N LYS A 226 -22.55 32.16 -7.72
CA LYS A 226 -21.32 31.67 -7.06
C LYS A 226 -21.34 30.15 -6.85
N THR A 227 -22.46 29.61 -6.40
CA THR A 227 -22.65 28.16 -6.22
C THR A 227 -22.58 27.43 -7.55
N ARG A 228 -23.20 27.97 -8.61
CA ARG A 228 -23.13 27.41 -9.97
C ARG A 228 -21.69 27.34 -10.49
N GLU A 229 -20.92 28.42 -10.36
CA GLU A 229 -19.51 28.44 -10.77
C GLU A 229 -18.67 27.42 -9.99
N THR A 230 -18.94 27.28 -8.69
CA THR A 230 -18.28 26.29 -7.82
C THR A 230 -18.64 24.86 -8.22
N VAL A 231 -19.93 24.55 -8.41
CA VAL A 231 -20.43 23.24 -8.85
C VAL A 231 -19.82 22.85 -10.20
N ARG A 232 -19.83 23.77 -11.18
CA ARG A 232 -19.23 23.54 -12.50
C ARG A 232 -17.75 23.22 -12.40
N HIS A 233 -17.00 23.99 -11.61
CA HIS A 233 -15.56 23.78 -11.42
C HIS A 233 -15.26 22.42 -10.77
N ILE A 234 -16.03 22.04 -9.75
CA ILE A 234 -15.87 20.78 -9.04
C ILE A 234 -16.28 19.60 -9.93
N ALA A 235 -17.35 19.73 -10.73
CA ALA A 235 -17.78 18.71 -11.67
C ALA A 235 -16.68 18.41 -12.73
N LEU A 236 -16.08 19.45 -13.30
CA LEU A 236 -14.95 19.30 -14.23
C LEU A 236 -13.73 18.68 -13.55
N SER A 237 -13.44 19.10 -12.32
CA SER A 237 -12.33 18.54 -11.52
C SER A 237 -12.58 17.06 -11.16
N PHE A 238 -13.83 16.66 -10.93
CA PHE A 238 -14.20 15.29 -10.60
C PHE A 238 -13.94 14.31 -11.76
N SER A 239 -14.19 14.72 -13.00
CA SER A 239 -13.84 13.88 -14.16
C SER A 239 -12.34 13.64 -14.26
N ASN A 240 -11.51 14.68 -14.09
CA ASN A 240 -10.05 14.53 -14.04
C ASN A 240 -9.62 13.67 -12.83
N PHE A 241 -10.27 13.85 -11.68
CA PHE A 241 -10.03 13.05 -10.49
C PHE A 241 -10.27 11.55 -10.72
N CYS A 242 -11.33 11.17 -11.41
CA CYS A 242 -11.61 9.77 -11.75
C CYS A 242 -10.48 9.17 -12.59
N HIS A 243 -9.99 9.92 -13.59
CA HIS A 243 -8.85 9.51 -14.39
C HIS A 243 -7.58 9.32 -13.53
N ILE A 244 -7.33 10.24 -12.59
CA ILE A 244 -6.20 10.13 -11.66
C ILE A 244 -6.28 8.85 -10.81
N VAL A 245 -7.46 8.47 -10.29
CA VAL A 245 -7.63 7.24 -9.51
C VAL A 245 -7.21 6.01 -10.33
N THR A 246 -7.63 5.97 -11.61
CA THR A 246 -7.22 4.92 -12.54
C THR A 246 -5.71 4.93 -12.76
N GLU A 247 -5.09 6.09 -12.97
CA GLU A 247 -3.65 6.20 -13.17
C GLU A 247 -2.86 5.77 -11.93
N VAL A 248 -3.26 6.17 -10.71
CA VAL A 248 -2.62 5.71 -9.46
C VAL A 248 -2.59 4.18 -9.38
N THR A 249 -3.70 3.54 -9.79
CA THR A 249 -3.84 2.08 -9.79
C THR A 249 -2.93 1.43 -10.83
N LYS A 250 -2.98 1.89 -12.09
CA LYS A 250 -2.15 1.37 -13.18
C LYS A 250 -0.66 1.49 -12.92
N CYS A 251 -0.22 2.56 -12.24
CA CYS A 251 1.18 2.76 -11.87
C CYS A 251 1.75 1.65 -10.97
N HIS A 252 0.88 0.96 -10.23
CA HIS A 252 1.26 0.02 -9.18
C HIS A 252 0.63 -1.37 -9.37
N GLU A 253 -0.03 -1.65 -10.49
CA GLU A 253 -0.95 -2.79 -10.58
C GLU A 253 -0.29 -4.16 -10.35
N ILE A 254 0.89 -4.40 -10.93
CA ILE A 254 1.66 -5.64 -10.72
C ILE A 254 2.21 -5.69 -9.29
N SER A 255 2.74 -4.57 -8.79
CA SER A 255 3.25 -4.46 -7.42
C SER A 255 2.13 -4.73 -6.39
N LEU A 256 0.92 -4.23 -6.62
CA LEU A 256 -0.24 -4.42 -5.75
C LEU A 256 -0.71 -5.87 -5.73
N LEU A 257 -0.71 -6.55 -6.88
CA LEU A 257 -1.02 -7.97 -6.95
C LEU A 257 -0.01 -8.78 -6.13
N LEU A 258 1.29 -8.55 -6.33
CA LEU A 258 2.35 -9.24 -5.60
C LEU A 258 2.28 -8.96 -4.09
N LEU A 259 2.00 -7.73 -3.69
CA LEU A 259 1.77 -7.35 -2.29
C LEU A 259 0.58 -8.10 -1.68
N LEU A 260 -0.53 -8.22 -2.41
CA LEU A 260 -1.71 -8.93 -1.93
C LEU A 260 -1.45 -10.42 -1.77
N VAL A 261 -0.78 -11.05 -2.76
CA VAL A 261 -0.35 -12.45 -2.70
C VAL A 261 0.58 -12.67 -1.51
N PHE A 262 1.56 -11.77 -1.33
CA PHE A 262 2.50 -11.78 -0.21
C PHE A 262 1.80 -11.74 1.16
N TYR A 263 0.90 -10.78 1.38
CA TYR A 263 0.15 -10.71 2.65
C TYR A 263 -0.77 -11.92 2.84
N GLY A 264 -1.43 -12.40 1.78
CA GLY A 264 -2.26 -13.59 1.84
C GLY A 264 -1.47 -14.82 2.28
N ILE A 265 -0.31 -15.06 1.67
CA ILE A 265 0.61 -16.15 2.03
C ILE A 265 1.02 -16.06 3.50
N HIS A 266 1.47 -14.90 3.98
CA HIS A 266 1.90 -14.76 5.37
C HIS A 266 0.76 -14.89 6.38
N LEU A 267 -0.42 -14.36 6.08
CA LEU A 267 -1.58 -14.50 6.94
C LEU A 267 -2.08 -15.96 7.02
N VAL A 268 -1.76 -16.80 6.03
CA VAL A 268 -2.02 -18.25 6.06
C VAL A 268 -0.92 -19.00 6.82
N ILE A 269 0.35 -18.76 6.46
CA ILE A 269 1.50 -19.50 6.97
C ILE A 269 1.71 -19.26 8.46
N THR A 270 1.55 -18.02 8.91
CA THR A 270 1.91 -17.64 10.29
C THR A 270 1.01 -18.33 11.31
N PRO A 271 -0.33 -18.30 11.17
CA PRO A 271 -1.21 -19.04 12.08
C PRO A 271 -1.01 -20.56 12.05
N TYR A 272 -0.67 -21.14 10.89
CA TYR A 272 -0.33 -22.57 10.79
C TYR A 272 0.89 -22.93 11.65
N TYR A 273 1.95 -22.12 11.63
CA TYR A 273 3.11 -22.38 12.48
C TYR A 273 2.84 -22.10 13.96
N VAL A 274 2.01 -21.11 14.27
CA VAL A 274 1.56 -20.87 15.64
C VAL A 274 0.78 -22.08 16.16
N SER A 275 -0.10 -22.70 15.36
CA SER A 275 -0.86 -23.88 15.80
C SER A 275 0.05 -25.08 16.09
N LEU A 276 1.03 -25.34 15.21
CA LEU A 276 2.04 -26.37 15.44
C LEU A 276 2.87 -26.13 16.70
N ALA A 277 3.28 -24.88 16.93
CA ALA A 277 4.14 -24.55 18.06
C ALA A 277 3.41 -24.63 19.42
N ILE A 278 2.09 -24.40 19.45
CA ILE A 278 1.26 -24.60 20.66
C ILE A 278 1.24 -26.08 21.08
N GLN A 279 1.31 -27.01 20.12
CA GLN A 279 1.26 -28.45 20.39
C GLN A 279 2.60 -29.02 20.91
N SER A 280 3.72 -28.31 20.71
CA SER A 280 5.06 -28.73 21.18
C SER A 280 5.72 -27.62 22.03
N PRO A 281 5.32 -27.43 23.31
CA PRO A 281 5.64 -26.23 24.08
C PRO A 281 7.10 -26.09 24.55
N GLU A 282 7.87 -27.19 24.62
CA GLU A 282 9.06 -27.27 25.47
C GLU A 282 10.27 -26.39 25.05
N GLU A 283 10.32 -25.84 23.83
CA GLU A 283 11.46 -24.99 23.40
C GLU A 283 11.13 -23.77 22.52
N GLN A 284 9.85 -23.41 22.30
CA GLN A 284 9.48 -22.54 21.17
C GLN A 284 8.85 -21.17 21.51
N SER A 285 8.80 -20.75 22.79
CA SER A 285 8.10 -19.51 23.18
C SER A 285 8.59 -18.24 22.45
N GLN A 286 9.90 -18.10 22.24
CA GLN A 286 10.49 -16.97 21.52
C GLN A 286 10.11 -16.97 20.03
N ALA A 287 10.07 -18.15 19.39
CA ALA A 287 9.69 -18.29 17.99
C ALA A 287 8.20 -17.97 17.77
N VAL A 288 7.33 -18.44 18.68
CA VAL A 288 5.89 -18.13 18.66
C VAL A 288 5.64 -16.64 18.80
N PHE A 289 6.32 -15.98 19.75
CA PHE A 289 6.19 -14.54 19.93
C PHE A 289 6.58 -13.76 18.67
N GLN A 290 7.71 -14.12 18.05
CA GLN A 290 8.17 -13.52 16.80
C GLN A 290 7.16 -13.73 15.65
N MET A 291 6.57 -14.92 15.55
CA MET A 291 5.51 -15.21 14.55
C MET A 291 4.26 -14.36 14.78
N LEU A 292 3.78 -14.24 16.01
CA LEU A 292 2.62 -13.40 16.33
C LEU A 292 2.87 -11.93 15.97
N LEU A 293 4.06 -11.42 16.28
CA LEU A 293 4.46 -10.05 15.95
C LEU A 293 4.48 -9.83 14.44
N TRP A 294 5.02 -10.79 13.69
CA TRP A 294 4.95 -10.77 12.23
C TRP A 294 3.51 -10.78 11.72
N CYS A 295 2.64 -11.64 12.24
CA CYS A 295 1.23 -11.70 11.85
C CYS A 295 0.53 -10.34 12.00
N ILE A 296 0.73 -9.68 13.14
CA ILE A 296 0.18 -8.35 13.42
C ILE A 296 0.69 -7.33 12.40
N VAL A 297 2.00 -7.34 12.09
CA VAL A 297 2.59 -6.42 11.11
C VAL A 297 2.01 -6.63 9.70
N HIS A 298 1.87 -7.87 9.24
CA HIS A 298 1.27 -8.15 7.93
C HIS A 298 -0.21 -7.73 7.88
N PHE A 299 -0.96 -7.96 8.96
CA PHE A 299 -2.36 -7.55 9.05
C PHE A 299 -2.52 -6.02 9.04
N ILE A 300 -1.71 -5.30 9.82
CA ILE A 300 -1.67 -3.83 9.78
C ILE A 300 -1.28 -3.34 8.39
N SER A 301 -0.32 -4.01 7.72
CA SER A 301 0.11 -3.65 6.37
C SER A 301 -1.02 -3.80 5.34
N LEU A 302 -1.81 -4.88 5.43
CA LEU A 302 -3.00 -5.08 4.60
C LEU A 302 -4.03 -3.96 4.83
N ILE A 303 -4.28 -3.57 6.10
CA ILE A 303 -5.19 -2.46 6.43
C ILE A 303 -4.67 -1.13 5.85
N LEU A 304 -3.38 -0.81 6.03
CA LEU A 304 -2.77 0.41 5.50
C LEU A 304 -2.78 0.47 3.96
N LEU A 305 -2.78 -0.67 3.29
CA LEU A 305 -2.91 -0.77 1.85
C LEU A 305 -4.35 -0.46 1.40
N VAL A 306 -5.35 -0.95 2.13
CA VAL A 306 -6.77 -0.91 1.72
C VAL A 306 -7.52 0.34 2.20
N GLU A 307 -7.26 0.85 3.40
CA GLU A 307 -8.03 1.94 4.00
C GLU A 307 -8.06 3.23 3.17
N PRO A 308 -6.95 3.74 2.57
CA PRO A 308 -7.01 4.93 1.73
C PRO A 308 -7.95 4.79 0.54
N CYS A 309 -8.02 3.59 -0.05
CA CYS A 309 -8.90 3.27 -1.17
C CYS A 309 -10.36 3.29 -0.72
N HIS A 310 -10.64 2.69 0.43
CA HIS A 310 -11.98 2.68 1.01
C HIS A 310 -12.46 4.07 1.43
N TRP A 311 -11.61 4.88 2.08
CA TRP A 311 -11.94 6.27 2.41
C TRP A 311 -12.22 7.11 1.17
N THR A 312 -11.53 6.85 0.06
CA THR A 312 -11.82 7.53 -1.20
C THR A 312 -13.21 7.16 -1.71
N GLN A 313 -13.58 5.88 -1.68
CA GLN A 313 -14.92 5.43 -2.10
C GLN A 313 -16.02 6.02 -1.22
N GLU A 314 -15.81 6.06 0.10
CA GLU A 314 -16.76 6.68 1.02
C GLU A 314 -16.88 8.19 0.79
N GLU A 315 -15.78 8.85 0.46
CA GLU A 315 -15.79 10.27 0.11
C GLU A 315 -16.53 10.50 -1.23
N VAL A 316 -16.50 9.57 -2.18
CA VAL A 316 -17.36 9.63 -3.40
C VAL A 316 -18.85 9.50 -3.03
N ASN A 317 -19.20 8.61 -2.11
CA ASN A 317 -20.58 8.50 -1.61
C ASN A 317 -21.03 9.81 -0.95
N ARG A 318 -20.15 10.45 -0.18
CA ARG A 318 -20.42 11.79 0.38
C ARG A 318 -20.62 12.84 -0.73
N THR A 319 -19.89 12.78 -1.84
CA THR A 319 -20.13 13.67 -2.99
C THR A 319 -21.55 13.49 -3.55
N HIS A 320 -22.04 12.25 -3.69
CA HIS A 320 -23.42 11.99 -4.13
C HIS A 320 -24.45 12.66 -3.20
N ILE A 321 -24.26 12.53 -1.88
CA ILE A 321 -25.17 13.13 -0.88
C ILE A 321 -25.16 14.66 -1.01
N LEU A 322 -23.98 15.29 -1.09
CA LEU A 322 -23.85 16.74 -1.20
C LEU A 322 -24.50 17.29 -2.48
N VAL A 323 -24.32 16.60 -3.62
CA VAL A 323 -24.96 17.00 -4.89
C VAL A 323 -26.48 16.83 -4.82
N SER A 324 -26.98 15.77 -4.18
CA SER A 324 -28.41 15.60 -3.95
C SER A 324 -28.98 16.75 -3.11
N LEU A 325 -28.34 17.09 -2.00
CA LEU A 325 -28.76 18.20 -1.13
C LEU A 325 -28.76 19.55 -1.85
N LEU A 326 -27.76 19.81 -2.71
CA LEU A 326 -27.74 21.02 -3.53
C LEU A 326 -28.85 21.04 -4.57
N THR A 327 -29.20 19.87 -5.14
CA THR A 327 -30.30 19.73 -6.10
C THR A 327 -31.65 20.01 -5.44
N ASP A 328 -31.88 19.46 -4.24
CA ASP A 328 -33.13 19.68 -3.50
C ASP A 328 -33.31 21.14 -3.06
N ARG A 329 -32.21 21.85 -2.82
CA ARG A 329 -32.21 23.27 -2.42
C ARG A 329 -32.25 24.24 -3.59
N ALA A 330 -31.84 23.81 -4.78
CA ALA A 330 -31.90 24.65 -5.97
C ALA A 330 -33.36 24.98 -6.28
N SER A 331 -33.67 26.27 -6.44
CA SER A 331 -35.01 26.69 -6.82
C SER A 331 -35.39 26.06 -8.15
N ALA A 332 -36.64 25.62 -8.31
CA ALA A 332 -37.17 25.15 -9.60
C ALA A 332 -37.04 26.22 -10.70
N ALA A 333 -36.94 27.50 -10.34
CA ALA A 333 -36.72 28.60 -11.27
C ALA A 333 -35.25 28.76 -11.73
N ASP A 334 -34.28 28.15 -11.04
CA ASP A 334 -32.85 28.27 -11.36
C ASP A 334 -32.41 27.17 -12.35
N ASN A 335 -32.89 27.32 -13.59
CA ASN A 335 -32.61 26.38 -14.68
C ASN A 335 -31.11 26.18 -14.93
N LEU A 336 -30.28 27.19 -14.68
CA LEU A 336 -28.85 27.15 -14.95
C LEU A 336 -28.09 26.35 -13.87
N LEU A 337 -28.41 26.56 -12.59
CA LEU A 337 -27.83 25.74 -11.51
C LEU A 337 -28.27 24.28 -11.63
N ASN A 338 -29.56 24.05 -11.91
CA ASN A 338 -30.10 22.71 -12.12
C ASN A 338 -29.45 21.99 -13.30
N ALA A 339 -29.11 22.69 -14.38
CA ALA A 339 -28.39 22.10 -15.51
C ALA A 339 -26.97 21.64 -15.11
N GLU A 340 -26.22 22.45 -14.37
CA GLU A 340 -24.87 22.12 -13.91
C GLU A 340 -24.88 20.98 -12.86
N LEU A 341 -25.85 20.98 -11.93
CA LEU A 341 -26.03 19.88 -10.97
C LEU A 341 -26.39 18.57 -11.67
N ASN A 342 -27.29 18.60 -12.66
CA ASN A 342 -27.62 17.42 -13.47
C ASN A 342 -26.41 16.91 -14.25
N GLN A 343 -25.59 17.80 -14.80
CA GLN A 343 -24.35 17.41 -15.46
C GLN A 343 -23.37 16.77 -14.48
N PHE A 344 -23.22 17.34 -13.28
CA PHE A 344 -22.36 16.76 -12.25
C PHE A 344 -22.86 15.39 -11.79
N TYR A 345 -24.17 15.24 -11.58
CA TYR A 345 -24.79 13.95 -11.26
C TYR A 345 -24.51 12.89 -12.33
N LYS A 346 -24.58 13.26 -13.62
CA LYS A 346 -24.18 12.37 -14.73
C LYS A 346 -22.70 11.97 -14.62
N HIS A 347 -21.80 12.91 -14.33
CA HIS A 347 -20.39 12.58 -14.12
C HIS A 347 -20.17 11.62 -12.94
N LEU A 348 -20.89 11.81 -11.83
CA LEU A 348 -20.81 10.95 -10.65
C LEU A 348 -21.31 9.52 -10.92
N THR A 349 -22.44 9.40 -11.61
CA THR A 349 -23.08 8.10 -11.89
C THR A 349 -22.37 7.31 -13.00
N LEU A 350 -21.82 7.99 -14.01
CA LEU A 350 -21.14 7.35 -15.13
C LEU A 350 -19.67 7.00 -14.85
N ASN A 351 -19.01 7.70 -13.91
CA ASN A 351 -17.60 7.44 -13.59
C ASN A 351 -17.48 6.70 -12.25
N LYS A 352 -17.38 5.36 -12.33
CA LYS A 352 -17.17 4.53 -11.14
C LYS A 352 -15.72 4.64 -10.65
N VAL A 353 -15.53 5.27 -9.50
CA VAL A 353 -14.22 5.36 -8.83
C VAL A 353 -13.90 4.03 -8.16
N ALA A 354 -12.94 3.29 -8.70
CA ALA A 354 -12.48 2.03 -8.12
C ALA A 354 -10.97 1.87 -8.29
N PHE A 355 -10.29 1.50 -7.20
CA PHE A 355 -8.91 1.04 -7.23
C PHE A 355 -8.93 -0.44 -7.56
N SER A 356 -8.77 -0.78 -8.83
CA SER A 356 -8.87 -2.15 -9.33
C SER A 356 -7.61 -2.58 -10.11
N PRO A 357 -6.58 -3.10 -9.42
CA PRO A 357 -5.36 -3.59 -10.07
C PRO A 357 -5.68 -4.67 -11.09
N LEU A 358 -5.25 -4.50 -12.36
CA LEU A 358 -5.49 -5.43 -13.46
C LEU A 358 -6.98 -5.79 -13.69
N GLY A 359 -7.92 -5.05 -13.11
CA GLY A 359 -9.34 -5.39 -13.11
C GLY A 359 -9.74 -6.62 -12.27
N MET A 360 -8.82 -7.21 -11.49
CA MET A 360 -9.05 -8.49 -10.81
C MET A 360 -9.89 -8.36 -9.53
N PHE A 361 -9.66 -7.32 -8.74
CA PHE A 361 -10.34 -7.09 -7.47
C PHE A 361 -10.42 -5.60 -7.15
N THR A 362 -11.45 -5.19 -6.42
CA THR A 362 -11.56 -3.80 -5.95
C THR A 362 -10.96 -3.68 -4.55
N MET A 363 -10.01 -2.75 -4.39
CA MET A 363 -9.40 -2.43 -3.10
C MET A 363 -10.41 -1.72 -2.20
N GLY A 364 -10.83 -2.38 -1.13
CA GLY A 364 -11.74 -1.84 -0.13
C GLY A 364 -11.93 -2.82 1.02
N ARG A 365 -12.59 -2.41 2.11
CA ARG A 365 -12.85 -3.28 3.26
C ARG A 365 -13.48 -4.64 2.91
N PRO A 366 -14.36 -4.77 1.88
CA PRO A 366 -14.84 -6.09 1.45
C PRO A 366 -13.72 -7.07 1.05
N LEU A 367 -12.60 -6.59 0.49
CA LEU A 367 -11.44 -7.42 0.18
C LEU A 367 -10.80 -7.95 1.46
N CYS A 368 -10.60 -7.09 2.47
CA CYS A 368 -10.09 -7.51 3.78
C CYS A 368 -11.02 -8.54 4.43
N ALA A 369 -12.34 -8.31 4.41
CA ALA A 369 -13.32 -9.25 4.95
C ALA A 369 -13.27 -10.60 4.23
N THR A 370 -13.09 -10.60 2.90
CA THR A 370 -12.93 -11.83 2.10
C THR A 370 -11.67 -12.59 2.51
N ILE A 371 -10.53 -11.89 2.63
CA ILE A 371 -9.27 -12.48 3.07
C ILE A 371 -9.41 -13.06 4.49
N VAL A 372 -9.94 -12.29 5.44
CA VAL A 372 -10.17 -12.77 6.82
C VAL A 372 -11.11 -13.97 6.86
N GLY A 373 -12.15 -13.98 6.02
CA GLY A 373 -13.08 -15.10 5.88
C GLY A 373 -12.38 -16.37 5.40
N ILE A 374 -11.62 -16.27 4.29
CA ILE A 374 -10.83 -17.39 3.75
C ILE A 374 -9.83 -17.90 4.78
N LEU A 375 -9.11 -16.99 5.45
CA LEU A 375 -8.15 -17.34 6.50
C LEU A 375 -8.81 -18.09 7.66
N SER A 376 -9.97 -17.63 8.12
CA SER A 376 -10.72 -18.28 9.20
C SER A 376 -11.16 -19.69 8.79
N THR A 377 -11.71 -19.84 7.57
CA THR A 377 -12.10 -21.16 7.03
C THR A 377 -10.90 -22.10 6.93
N TYR A 378 -9.78 -21.63 6.38
CA TYR A 378 -8.57 -22.43 6.24
C TYR A 378 -8.00 -22.87 7.59
N LEU A 379 -8.01 -21.96 8.58
CA LEU A 379 -7.57 -22.28 9.93
C LEU A 379 -8.42 -23.36 10.58
N VAL A 380 -9.75 -23.24 10.49
CA VAL A 380 -10.67 -24.27 11.00
C VAL A 380 -10.38 -25.63 10.37
N ILE A 381 -10.17 -25.65 9.05
CA ILE A 381 -9.83 -26.89 8.33
C ILE A 381 -8.52 -27.50 8.85
N ILE A 382 -7.46 -26.69 8.99
CA ILE A 382 -6.18 -27.16 9.54
C ILE A 382 -6.37 -27.75 10.94
N PHE A 383 -7.04 -27.03 11.84
CA PHE A 383 -7.24 -27.48 13.21
C PHE A 383 -8.02 -28.80 13.27
N GLN A 384 -9.03 -28.96 12.42
CA GLN A 384 -9.79 -30.20 12.31
C GLN A 384 -8.92 -31.37 11.84
N PHE A 385 -8.10 -31.19 10.80
CA PHE A 385 -7.22 -32.24 10.30
C PHE A 385 -6.11 -32.59 11.29
N GLN A 386 -5.56 -31.61 12.00
CA GLN A 386 -4.58 -31.85 13.07
C GLN A 386 -5.20 -32.69 14.20
N THR A 387 -6.38 -32.28 14.68
CA THR A 387 -7.09 -33.01 15.75
C THR A 387 -7.50 -34.42 15.33
N ALA A 388 -7.84 -34.61 14.05
CA ALA A 388 -8.17 -35.93 13.52
C ALA A 388 -6.94 -36.85 13.44
N ALA A 389 -5.77 -36.32 13.03
CA ALA A 389 -4.52 -37.06 13.01
C ALA A 389 -4.08 -37.48 14.43
N ASP A 390 -4.14 -36.56 15.40
CA ASP A 390 -3.79 -36.84 16.80
C ASP A 390 -4.65 -37.97 17.40
N ARG A 391 -5.91 -38.10 16.98
CA ARG A 391 -6.79 -39.20 17.40
C ARG A 391 -6.43 -40.54 16.77
N VAL A 392 -5.81 -40.56 15.60
CA VAL A 392 -5.40 -41.80 14.92
C VAL A 392 -4.09 -42.32 15.48
N ASP A 393 -3.15 -41.43 15.81
CA ASP A 393 -1.83 -41.79 16.36
C ASP A 393 -1.86 -42.13 17.87
N GLY A 394 -2.97 -41.88 18.55
CA GLY A 394 -3.19 -42.18 19.97
C GLY A 394 -3.82 -43.56 20.27
N PHE A 395 -3.97 -44.44 19.27
CA PHE A 395 -4.49 -45.81 19.41
C PHE A 395 -3.40 -46.88 19.26
#